data_AF-A0A965G871-F1
#
_entry.id   AF-A0A965G871-F1
#
_cell.length_a   1.000
_cell.length_b   1.000
_cell.length_c   1.000
_cell.angle_alpha   90.00
_cell.angle_beta   90.00
_cell.angle_gamma   90.00
#
_symmetry.space_group_name_H-M   'P 1'
#
loop_
_entity.id
_entity.type
_entity.pdbx_description
1 polymer ?
#
loop_
_entity_poly.entity_id
_entity_poly.type
_entity_poly.pdbx_seq_one_letter_code
_entity_poly.pdbx_strand_id
1 'polypeptide(L)'
;MGQNPLAPASPILPVSGYDGTTPKGPWVTLTYRHNKTATDLTYETWSSPDLKNWTLQSVDGSTVVNETIHPDVDGDGATELLRTRIKVDPTETKRFLQLKVRKN
;
A
#
# COMPACT_ATOMS: atom_id res chain seq x y z
N MET A 1 10.06 19.42 25.97
CA MET A 1 9.98 18.92 24.58
C MET A 1 8.50 18.73 24.27
N GLY A 2 7.81 19.72 23.70
CA GLY A 2 6.38 19.64 23.41
C GLY A 2 6.18 19.26 21.95
N GLN A 3 5.53 18.12 21.69
CA GLN A 3 5.04 17.80 20.35
C GLN A 3 3.82 18.67 20.04
N ASN A 4 3.77 19.19 18.82
CA ASN A 4 2.62 19.90 18.29
C ASN A 4 1.43 18.92 18.19
N PRO A 5 0.30 19.14 18.87
CA PRO A 5 -0.87 18.25 18.83
C PRO A 5 -1.56 18.18 17.47
N LEU A 6 -1.15 19.01 16.50
CA LEU A 6 -1.67 19.04 15.14
C LEU A 6 -0.66 18.50 14.10
N ALA A 7 0.55 18.11 14.50
CA ALA A 7 1.46 17.45 13.59
C ALA A 7 1.00 15.98 13.44
N PRO A 8 0.72 15.48 12.22
CA PRO A 8 0.45 14.06 12.05
C PRO A 8 1.65 13.28 12.61
N ALA A 9 1.39 12.43 13.61
CA ALA A 9 2.41 11.85 14.49
C ALA A 9 3.49 11.01 13.77
N SER A 10 3.34 10.73 12.47
CA SER A 10 4.42 10.32 11.58
C SER A 10 3.96 10.45 10.13
N PRO A 11 4.64 11.21 9.24
CA PRO A 11 4.29 11.26 7.83
C PRO A 11 4.84 10.01 7.13
N ILE A 12 4.28 8.84 7.43
CA ILE A 12 4.57 7.62 6.70
C ILE A 12 4.01 7.80 5.28
N LEU A 13 4.88 8.16 4.36
CA LEU A 13 4.58 8.27 2.94
C LEU A 13 4.38 6.87 2.34
N PRO A 14 3.60 6.75 1.25
CA PRO A 14 3.54 5.51 0.50
C PRO A 14 4.95 5.07 0.08
N VAL A 15 5.29 3.82 0.38
CA VAL A 15 6.61 3.25 0.09
C VAL A 15 6.46 1.91 -0.62
N SER A 16 7.24 1.71 -1.67
CA SER A 16 7.33 0.44 -2.36
C SER A 16 8.59 -0.34 -1.96
N GLY A 17 8.55 -1.66 -2.11
CA GLY A 17 9.68 -2.53 -1.83
C GLY A 17 9.56 -3.86 -2.56
N TYR A 18 10.64 -4.64 -2.52
CA TYR A 18 10.68 -6.01 -3.02
C TYR A 18 10.89 -6.98 -1.86
N ASP A 19 10.10 -8.06 -1.83
CA ASP A 19 10.17 -9.12 -0.84
C ASP A 19 10.37 -10.45 -1.55
N GLY A 20 11.61 -10.93 -1.53
CA GLY A 20 12.00 -12.23 -2.09
C GLY A 20 12.00 -13.37 -1.06
N THR A 21 11.63 -13.13 0.20
CA THR A 21 11.76 -14.11 1.28
C THR A 21 10.43 -14.66 1.75
N THR A 22 9.33 -13.89 1.65
CA THR A 22 8.00 -14.37 2.02
C THR A 22 7.56 -15.53 1.12
N PRO A 23 7.10 -16.67 1.68
CA PRO A 23 6.64 -17.82 0.91
C PRO A 23 5.58 -17.48 -0.14
N LYS A 24 5.53 -18.28 -1.20
CA LYS A 24 4.66 -18.07 -2.39
C LYS A 24 4.98 -16.81 -3.20
N GLY A 25 6.03 -16.06 -2.82
CA GLY A 25 6.65 -14.96 -3.55
C GLY A 25 7.77 -15.41 -4.49
N PRO A 26 8.36 -14.48 -5.26
CA PRO A 26 8.61 -13.10 -4.85
C PRO A 26 7.45 -12.13 -5.00
N TRP A 27 7.50 -11.05 -4.22
CA TRP A 27 6.47 -10.02 -4.14
C TRP A 27 7.07 -8.64 -4.35
N VAL A 28 6.32 -7.76 -5.00
CA VAL A 28 6.48 -6.31 -4.83
C VAL A 28 5.44 -5.84 -3.84
N THR A 29 5.80 -4.85 -3.03
CA THR A 29 4.96 -4.35 -1.95
C THR A 29 4.71 -2.87 -2.12
N LEU A 30 3.53 -2.41 -1.70
CA LEU A 30 3.18 -1.00 -1.55
C LEU A 30 2.56 -0.82 -0.17
N THR A 31 3.27 -0.13 0.72
CA THR A 31 2.79 0.17 2.07
C THR A 31 2.31 1.62 2.11
N TYR A 32 1.11 1.88 2.64
CA TYR A 32 0.50 3.21 2.66
C TYR A 32 -0.49 3.37 3.81
N ARG A 33 -0.75 4.62 4.19
CA ARG A 33 -1.77 5.00 5.17
C ARG A 33 -3.17 4.92 4.55
N HIS A 34 -4.09 4.27 5.22
CA HIS A 34 -5.49 4.11 4.81
C HIS A 34 -6.39 4.73 5.88
N ASN A 35 -7.19 5.73 5.50
CA ASN A 35 -8.20 6.27 6.39
C ASN A 35 -9.41 5.33 6.38
N LYS A 36 -9.52 4.50 7.41
CA LYS A 36 -10.57 3.47 7.49
C LYS A 36 -11.93 4.01 7.94
N THR A 37 -12.00 5.27 8.36
CA THR A 37 -13.27 5.93 8.78
C THR A 37 -13.87 6.78 7.67
N ALA A 38 -13.08 7.17 6.66
CA ALA A 38 -13.57 7.89 5.49
C ALA A 38 -14.40 6.96 4.58
N THR A 39 -15.67 7.28 4.40
CA THR A 39 -16.60 6.50 3.55
C THR A 39 -16.68 7.01 2.11
N ASP A 40 -16.10 8.18 1.83
CA ASP A 40 -16.10 8.83 0.53
C ASP A 40 -14.79 8.62 -0.25
N LEU A 41 -13.84 7.84 0.28
CA LEU A 41 -12.55 7.58 -0.36
C LEU A 41 -12.45 6.13 -0.85
N THR A 42 -11.92 5.97 -2.05
CA THR A 42 -11.52 4.68 -2.61
C THR A 42 -10.01 4.67 -2.84
N TYR A 43 -9.34 3.64 -2.34
CA TYR A 43 -7.90 3.42 -2.49
C TYR A 43 -7.65 2.26 -3.47
N GLU A 44 -6.87 2.52 -4.50
CA GLU A 44 -6.58 1.56 -5.55
C GLU A 44 -5.08 1.42 -5.76
N THR A 45 -4.60 0.18 -5.79
CA THR A 45 -3.22 -0.11 -6.18
C THR A 45 -3.18 -0.45 -7.66
N TRP A 46 -2.36 0.26 -8.42
CA TRP A 46 -2.12 0.03 -9.84
C TRP A 46 -0.67 -0.38 -10.04
N SER A 47 -0.43 -1.27 -11.01
CA SER A 47 0.93 -1.68 -11.37
C SER A 47 1.18 -1.57 -12.86
N SER A 48 2.44 -1.37 -13.23
CA SER A 48 2.89 -1.29 -14.62
C SER A 48 4.31 -1.85 -14.75
N PRO A 49 4.62 -2.63 -15.79
CA PRO A 49 6.00 -3.05 -16.07
C PRO A 49 6.82 -1.95 -16.79
N ASP A 50 6.17 -0.94 -17.38
CA ASP A 50 6.79 -0.03 -18.36
C ASP A 50 6.41 1.46 -18.21
N LEU A 51 5.62 1.82 -17.19
CA LEU A 51 5.04 3.16 -16.95
C LEU A 51 4.01 3.62 -17.99
N LYS A 52 3.71 2.82 -19.01
CA LYS A 52 2.77 3.18 -20.07
C LYS A 52 1.41 2.54 -19.83
N ASN A 53 1.41 1.24 -19.58
CA ASN A 53 0.20 0.45 -19.39
C ASN A 53 0.01 0.16 -17.90
N TRP A 54 -1.06 0.68 -17.32
CA TRP A 54 -1.38 0.53 -15.91
C TRP A 54 -2.55 -0.41 -15.72
N THR A 55 -2.38 -1.40 -14.85
CA THR A 55 -3.42 -2.39 -14.52
C THR A 55 -3.81 -2.28 -13.06
N LEU A 56 -5.12 -2.21 -12.78
CA LEU A 56 -5.65 -2.24 -11.43
C LEU A 56 -5.36 -3.62 -10.80
N GLN A 57 -4.75 -3.60 -9.62
CA GLN A 57 -4.43 -4.81 -8.85
C GLN A 57 -5.56 -5.06 -7.86
N SER A 58 -6.52 -5.87 -8.26
CA SER A 58 -7.65 -6.25 -7.41
C SER A 58 -7.21 -7.32 -6.42
N VAL A 59 -7.51 -7.13 -5.13
CA VAL A 59 -7.18 -8.11 -4.09
C VAL A 59 -7.94 -9.42 -4.36
N ASP A 60 -7.20 -10.51 -4.43
CA ASP A 60 -7.73 -11.85 -4.71
C ASP A 60 -7.32 -12.90 -3.64
N GLY A 61 -6.47 -12.51 -2.69
CA GLY A 61 -5.98 -13.37 -1.61
C GLY A 61 -4.88 -14.36 -2.02
N SER A 62 -4.44 -14.35 -3.29
CA SER A 62 -3.44 -15.30 -3.81
C SER A 62 -2.30 -14.64 -4.58
N THR A 63 -2.60 -13.74 -5.52
CA THR A 63 -1.62 -12.99 -6.32
C THR A 63 -1.56 -11.54 -5.89
N VAL A 64 -2.64 -11.00 -5.33
CA VAL A 64 -2.70 -9.67 -4.71
C VAL A 64 -3.31 -9.82 -3.33
N VAL A 65 -2.53 -9.47 -2.30
CA VAL A 65 -2.91 -9.64 -0.89
C VAL A 65 -2.75 -8.32 -0.16
N ASN A 66 -3.75 -7.93 0.62
CA ASN A 66 -3.65 -6.81 1.56
C ASN A 66 -3.41 -7.30 2.98
N GLU A 67 -2.54 -6.60 3.69
CA GLU A 67 -2.24 -6.84 5.10
C GLU A 67 -2.34 -5.53 5.88
N THR A 68 -2.97 -5.56 7.06
CA THR A 68 -2.86 -4.47 8.04
C THR A 68 -1.55 -4.64 8.81
N ILE A 69 -0.60 -3.73 8.58
CA ILE A 69 0.69 -3.69 9.26
C ILE A 69 0.59 -3.01 10.62
N HIS A 70 -0.25 -1.98 10.72
CA HIS A 70 -0.53 -1.28 11.97
C HIS A 70 -2.00 -0.82 11.99
N PRO A 71 -2.80 -1.19 13.01
CA PRO A 71 -4.24 -0.91 12.99
C PRO A 71 -4.60 0.56 13.29
N ASP A 72 -3.70 1.32 13.92
CA ASP A 72 -3.93 2.71 14.36
C ASP A 72 -2.62 3.51 14.41
N VAL A 73 -2.11 3.92 13.24
CA VAL A 73 -0.73 4.42 13.08
C VAL A 73 -0.49 5.81 13.69
N ASP A 74 -1.56 6.56 13.92
CA ASP A 74 -1.56 7.90 14.52
C ASP A 74 -2.20 7.97 15.91
N GLY A 75 -2.85 6.89 16.38
CA GLY A 75 -3.39 6.79 17.73
C GLY A 75 -4.76 7.45 17.91
N ASP A 76 -5.40 7.89 16.82
CA ASP A 76 -6.73 8.50 16.83
C ASP A 76 -7.84 7.54 16.40
N GLY A 77 -7.47 6.31 16.04
CA GLY A 77 -8.37 5.26 15.59
C GLY A 77 -8.87 5.42 14.15
N ALA A 78 -8.44 6.45 13.42
CA ALA A 78 -8.91 6.74 12.06
C ALA A 78 -7.99 6.21 10.97
N THR A 79 -6.68 6.11 11.22
CA THR A 79 -5.73 5.68 10.19
C THR A 79 -5.08 4.33 10.50
N GLU A 80 -5.18 3.38 9.57
CA GLU A 80 -4.36 2.18 9.59
C GLU A 80 -3.21 2.26 8.58
N LEU A 81 -2.19 1.43 8.77
CA LEU A 81 -1.12 1.22 7.80
C LEU A 81 -1.35 -0.11 7.08
N LEU A 82 -1.63 -0.05 5.78
CA LEU A 82 -1.83 -1.20 4.92
C LEU A 82 -0.59 -1.50 4.10
N ARG A 83 -0.39 -2.77 3.76
CA ARG A 83 0.55 -3.24 2.75
C ARG A 83 -0.18 -4.10 1.73
N THR A 84 -0.17 -3.65 0.48
CA THR A 84 -0.52 -4.48 -0.67
C THR A 84 0.73 -5.25 -1.11
N ARG A 85 0.65 -6.57 -1.22
CA ARG A 85 1.65 -7.42 -1.88
C ARG A 85 1.11 -7.89 -3.22
N ILE A 86 1.89 -7.72 -4.27
CA ILE A 86 1.57 -8.16 -5.63
C ILE A 86 2.65 -9.16 -6.03
N LYS A 87 2.22 -10.38 -6.39
CA LYS A 87 3.11 -11.43 -6.84
C LYS A 87 3.71 -11.03 -8.18
N VAL A 88 5.01 -11.24 -8.32
CA VAL A 88 5.73 -10.98 -9.57
C VAL A 88 6.44 -12.24 -10.04
N ASP A 89 6.79 -12.27 -11.33
CA ASP A 89 7.61 -13.35 -11.86
C ASP A 89 9.03 -13.28 -11.26
N PRO A 90 9.67 -14.41 -10.89
CA PRO A 90 11.03 -14.40 -10.35
C PRO A 90 12.09 -13.80 -11.28
N THR A 91 11.82 -13.76 -12.58
CA THR A 91 12.71 -13.17 -13.60
C THR A 91 12.40 -11.70 -13.87
N GLU A 92 11.36 -11.15 -13.24
CA GLU A 92 10.96 -9.77 -13.42
C GLU A 92 11.97 -8.82 -12.79
N THR A 93 12.54 -7.94 -13.59
CA THR A 93 13.59 -7.01 -13.15
C THR A 93 13.06 -5.67 -12.67
N LYS A 94 11.79 -5.35 -12.98
CA LYS A 94 11.15 -4.09 -12.59
C LYS A 94 9.63 -4.19 -12.55
N ARG A 95 9.05 -3.50 -11.58
CA ARG A 95 7.63 -3.17 -11.51
C ARG A 95 7.46 -1.77 -10.97
N PHE A 96 6.58 -0.99 -11.57
CA PHE A 96 6.17 0.31 -11.08
C PHE A 96 4.81 0.20 -10.40
N LEU A 97 4.65 0.90 -9.29
CA LEU A 97 3.45 0.89 -8.47
C LEU A 97 2.91 2.31 -8.35
N GLN A 98 1.59 2.43 -8.31
CA GLN A 98 0.89 3.69 -8.09
C GLN A 98 -0.27 3.45 -7.11
N LEU A 99 -0.34 4.28 -6.08
CA LEU A 99 -1.53 4.42 -5.26
C LEU A 99 -2.41 5.51 -5.88
N LYS A 100 -3.66 5.19 -6.19
CA LYS A 100 -4.67 6.19 -6.53
C LYS A 100 -5.66 6.27 -5.38
N VAL A 101 -5.88 7.48 -4.90
CA VAL A 101 -6.93 7.80 -3.93
C VAL A 101 -7.92 8.69 -4.66
N ARG A 102 -9.18 8.24 -4.75
CA ARG A 102 -10.25 9.00 -5.40
C ARG A 102 -11.41 9.20 -4.45
N LYS A 103 -12.06 10.35 -4.57
CA LYS A 103 -13.31 10.62 -3.89
C LYS A 103 -14.46 10.03 -4.72
N ASN A 104 -15.38 9.35 -4.05
CA ASN A 104 -16.60 8.78 -4.64
C ASN A 104 -17.69 9.84 -4.80
#